data_AF-A0A7Z0LFF8-F1
#
_entry.id   AF-A0A7Z0LFF8-F1
#
_cell.length_a   1.000
_cell.length_b   1.000
_cell.length_c   1.000
_cell.angle_alpha   90.00
_cell.angle_beta   90.00
_cell.angle_gamma   90.00
#
_symmetry.space_group_name_H-M   'P 1'
#
loop_
_entity.id
_entity.type
_entity.pdbx_description
1 polymer ?
#
loop_
_entity_poly.entity_id
_entity_poly.type
_entity_poly.pdbx_seq_one_letter_code
_entity_poly.pdbx_strand_id
1 'polypeptide(L)'
;MKKIILRTVMLALLGLLLVMLLVGCVKINLKSNAVYYAKNMPRGEGQEPELIMLIDNLWWVDNPNIEELKYDIDGTRDIIYKNKSFGNIYSYETEYIYIYIYIY
;
A
#
# COMPACT_ATOMS: atom_id res chain seq x y z
N MET A 1 2.31 11.58 -49.32
CA MET A 1 3.42 11.40 -48.35
C MET A 1 3.21 12.20 -47.07
N LYS A 2 3.18 13.54 -47.07
CA LYS A 2 2.99 14.37 -45.85
C LYS A 2 1.74 14.03 -45.01
N LYS A 3 0.60 13.78 -45.66
CA LYS A 3 -0.66 13.40 -45.00
C LYS A 3 -0.61 12.03 -44.29
N ILE A 4 0.17 11.09 -44.82
CA ILE A 4 0.36 9.76 -44.22
C ILE A 4 1.23 9.90 -42.98
N ILE A 5 2.35 10.61 -43.10
CA ILE A 5 3.25 10.89 -41.97
C ILE A 5 2.50 11.58 -40.82
N LEU A 6 1.70 12.61 -41.13
CA LEU A 6 0.92 13.32 -40.11
C LEU A 6 -0.08 12.38 -39.40
N ARG A 7 -0.81 11.55 -40.15
CA ARG A 7 -1.73 10.55 -39.57
C ARG A 7 -1.00 9.55 -38.68
N THR A 8 0.16 9.06 -39.11
CA THR A 8 0.98 8.14 -38.32
C THR A 8 1.45 8.78 -37.01
N VAL A 9 1.92 10.03 -37.06
CA VAL A 9 2.33 10.78 -35.84
C VAL A 9 1.14 11.00 -34.91
N MET A 10 -0.03 11.39 -35.42
CA MET A 10 -1.24 11.56 -34.61
C MET A 10 -1.66 10.26 -33.93
N LEU A 11 -1.63 9.13 -34.64
CA LEU A 11 -1.96 7.82 -34.07
C LEU A 11 -0.94 7.41 -32.99
N ALA A 12 0.35 7.67 -33.21
CA ALA A 12 1.38 7.39 -32.21
C ALA A 12 1.17 8.21 -30.93
N LEU A 13 0.88 9.51 -31.05
CA LEU A 13 0.58 10.38 -29.91
C LEU A 13 -0.68 9.94 -29.15
N LEU A 14 -1.73 9.54 -29.88
CA LEU A 14 -2.95 9.02 -29.27
C LEU A 14 -2.68 7.71 -28.53
N GLY A 15 -1.90 6.80 -29.12
CA GLY A 15 -1.49 5.56 -28.47
C GLY A 15 -0.69 5.82 -27.19
N LEU A 16 0.25 6.76 -27.23
CA LEU A 16 1.03 7.17 -26.06
C LEU A 16 0.14 7.75 -24.95
N LEU A 17 -0.81 8.63 -25.30
CA LEU A 17 -1.77 9.20 -24.37
C LEU A 17 -2.62 8.10 -23.70
N LEU A 18 -3.10 7.12 -24.48
CA LEU A 18 -3.86 5.99 -23.95
C LEU A 18 -3.05 5.16 -22.96
N VAL A 19 -1.79 4.86 -23.27
CA VAL A 19 -0.89 4.15 -22.35
C VAL A 19 -0.70 4.93 -21.05
N MET A 20 -0.47 6.25 -21.13
CA MET A 20 -0.34 7.10 -19.94
C MET A 20 -1.60 7.09 -19.08
N LEU A 21 -2.78 7.17 -19.70
CA LEU A 21 -4.06 7.11 -19.00
C LEU A 21 -4.26 5.76 -18.32
N LEU A 22 -3.97 4.65 -19.01
CA LEU A 22 -4.08 3.30 -18.44
C LEU A 22 -3.15 3.11 -17.24
N VAL A 23 -1.89 3.52 -17.36
CA VAL A 23 -0.93 3.48 -16.24
C VAL A 23 -1.42 4.34 -15.08
N GLY A 24 -1.94 5.54 -15.36
CA GLY A 24 -2.55 6.41 -14.35
C GLY A 24 -3.71 5.73 -13.61
N CYS A 25 -4.65 5.15 -14.35
CA CYS A 25 -5.80 4.43 -13.80
C CYS A 25 -5.36 3.24 -12.94
N VAL A 26 -4.39 2.43 -13.39
CA VAL A 26 -3.85 1.31 -12.63
C VAL A 26 -3.18 1.81 -11.34
N LYS A 27 -2.38 2.87 -11.40
CA LYS A 27 -1.73 3.45 -10.21
C LYS A 27 -2.76 3.94 -9.19
N ILE A 28 -3.80 4.64 -9.63
CA ILE A 28 -4.88 5.12 -8.76
C ILE A 28 -5.63 3.94 -8.15
N ASN A 29 -5.99 2.94 -8.96
CA ASN A 29 -6.73 1.76 -8.50
C ASN A 29 -5.93 0.96 -7.46
N LEU A 30 -4.64 0.70 -7.73
CA LEU A 30 -3.75 0.03 -6.79
C LEU A 30 -3.63 0.82 -5.49
N LYS A 31 -3.40 2.14 -5.55
CA LYS A 31 -3.26 2.97 -4.34
C LYS A 31 -4.54 3.02 -3.51
N SER A 32 -5.70 3.24 -4.14
CA SER A 32 -6.98 3.38 -3.43
C SER A 32 -7.51 2.05 -2.88
N ASN A 33 -7.13 0.92 -3.47
CA ASN A 33 -7.58 -0.42 -3.04
C ASN A 33 -6.43 -1.26 -2.47
N ALA A 34 -5.31 -0.64 -2.07
CA ALA A 34 -4.11 -1.37 -1.67
C ALA A 34 -4.37 -2.31 -0.47
N VAL A 35 -5.21 -1.90 0.50
CA VAL A 35 -5.61 -2.75 1.65
C VAL A 35 -6.35 -4.01 1.18
N TYR A 36 -7.26 -3.86 0.20
CA TYR A 36 -7.99 -4.98 -0.36
C TYR A 36 -7.06 -5.96 -1.08
N TYR A 37 -6.11 -5.46 -1.86
CA TYR A 37 -5.13 -6.31 -2.54
C TYR A 37 -4.21 -7.01 -1.56
N ALA A 38 -3.73 -6.32 -0.52
CA ALA A 38 -2.89 -6.91 0.52
C ALA A 38 -3.61 -8.08 1.21
N LYS A 39 -4.87 -7.87 1.63
CA LYS A 39 -5.67 -8.88 2.33
C LYS A 39 -5.89 -10.17 1.53
N ASN A 40 -6.06 -10.03 0.21
CA ASN A 40 -6.40 -11.13 -0.70
C ASN A 40 -5.18 -11.71 -1.45
N MET A 41 -3.98 -11.21 -1.20
CA MET A 41 -2.76 -11.75 -1.80
C MET A 41 -2.49 -13.17 -1.26
N PRO A 42 -2.02 -14.12 -2.09
CA PRO A 42 -1.54 -15.41 -1.60
C PRO A 42 -0.51 -15.21 -0.47
N ARG A 43 -0.78 -15.79 0.69
CA ARG A 43 0.02 -15.62 1.91
C ARG A 43 0.03 -16.91 2.74
N GLY A 44 1.08 -17.09 3.54
CA GLY A 44 1.15 -18.15 4.54
C GLY A 44 0.20 -17.89 5.70
N GLU A 45 -0.16 -18.95 6.43
CA GLU A 45 -0.98 -18.82 7.63
C GLU A 45 -0.36 -17.84 8.63
N GLY A 46 -1.18 -16.94 9.18
CA GLY A 46 -0.76 -15.97 10.19
C GLY A 46 -0.04 -14.72 9.67
N GLN A 47 0.29 -14.62 8.38
CA GLN A 47 0.78 -13.38 7.77
C GLN A 47 -0.39 -12.44 7.52
N GLU A 48 -0.36 -11.19 7.97
CA GLU A 48 -1.46 -10.22 7.81
C GLU A 48 -0.95 -8.94 7.10
N PRO A 49 -0.61 -9.00 5.80
CA PRO A 49 -0.01 -7.88 5.06
C PRO A 49 -0.89 -6.63 5.00
N GLU A 50 -2.20 -6.77 5.13
CA GLU A 50 -3.13 -5.64 5.25
C GLU A 50 -2.86 -4.77 6.48
N LEU A 51 -2.33 -5.34 7.56
CA LEU A 51 -1.98 -4.60 8.79
C LEU A 51 -0.69 -3.81 8.63
N ILE A 52 0.23 -4.24 7.76
CA ILE A 52 1.46 -3.49 7.45
C ILE A 52 1.13 -2.10 6.90
N MET A 53 0.18 -2.05 5.97
CA MET A 53 -0.29 -0.79 5.39
C MET A 53 -0.93 0.14 6.43
N LEU A 54 -1.57 -0.43 7.46
CA LEU A 54 -2.17 0.33 8.54
C LEU A 54 -1.07 0.96 9.42
N ILE A 55 0.00 0.21 9.71
CA ILE A 55 1.15 0.72 10.47
C ILE A 55 1.79 1.93 9.78
N ASP A 56 2.05 1.85 8.48
CA ASP A 56 2.69 2.96 7.74
C ASP A 56 1.83 4.24 7.68
N ASN A 57 0.52 4.11 7.90
CA ASN A 57 -0.43 5.23 7.86
C ASN A 57 -1.04 5.57 9.22
N LEU A 58 -0.52 5.03 10.33
CA LEU A 58 -1.14 5.12 11.66
C LEU A 58 -1.51 6.55 12.09
N TRP A 59 -0.72 7.54 11.69
CA TRP A 59 -0.95 8.96 11.99
C TRP A 59 -2.10 9.60 11.20
N TRP A 60 -2.51 8.99 10.09
CA TRP A 60 -3.50 9.53 9.15
C TRP A 60 -4.82 8.76 9.17
N VAL A 61 -4.88 7.62 9.85
CA VAL A 61 -6.08 6.80 9.97
C VAL A 61 -6.81 7.18 11.24
N ASP A 62 -8.14 7.28 11.16
CA ASP A 62 -8.99 7.47 12.33
C ASP A 62 -8.77 6.32 13.32
N ASN A 63 -8.89 6.56 14.63
CA ASN A 63 -8.68 5.53 15.65
C ASN A 63 -10.04 5.01 16.12
N PRO A 64 -10.68 4.07 15.40
CA PRO A 64 -11.96 3.54 15.82
C PRO A 64 -11.79 2.68 17.06
N ASN A 65 -12.68 2.87 18.04
CA ASN A 65 -12.74 2.04 19.24
C ASN A 65 -13.31 0.65 18.88
N ILE A 66 -12.43 -0.27 18.48
CA ILE A 66 -12.74 -1.67 18.22
C ILE A 66 -12.13 -2.49 19.36
N GLU A 67 -12.94 -3.33 20.01
CA GLU A 67 -12.59 -4.03 21.27
C GLU A 67 -11.27 -4.83 21.20
N GLU A 68 -10.95 -5.37 20.02
CA GLU A 68 -9.77 -6.20 19.80
C GLU A 68 -8.62 -5.47 19.10
N LEU A 69 -8.75 -4.18 18.77
CA LEU A 69 -7.76 -3.40 18.03
C LEU A 69 -7.29 -2.20 18.87
N LYS A 70 -5.99 -2.13 19.13
CA LYS A 70 -5.38 -1.00 19.85
C LYS A 70 -4.25 -0.41 19.03
N TYR A 71 -4.10 0.91 19.12
CA TYR A 71 -3.10 1.69 18.43
C TYR A 71 -2.17 2.33 19.46
N ASP A 72 -0.86 2.12 19.34
CA ASP A 72 0.16 2.88 20.06
C ASP A 72 0.79 3.87 19.08
N ILE A 73 0.38 5.15 19.18
CA ILE A 73 0.84 6.23 18.31
C ILE A 73 2.01 7.04 18.90
N ASP A 74 2.31 6.85 20.19
CA ASP A 74 3.27 7.66 20.97
C ASP A 74 4.63 6.96 21.15
N GLY A 75 4.77 5.69 20.73
CA GLY A 75 5.98 4.87 20.77
C GLY A 75 6.48 4.38 19.39
N THR A 76 6.68 3.06 19.24
CA THR A 76 7.16 2.36 18.02
C THR A 76 6.14 2.29 16.87
N ARG A 77 4.99 2.98 16.99
CA ARG A 77 3.85 2.88 16.05
C ARG A 77 3.35 1.44 15.95
N ASP A 78 2.79 0.95 17.05
CA ASP A 78 2.36 -0.44 17.16
C ASP A 78 0.85 -0.59 17.01
N ILE A 79 0.44 -1.72 16.43
CA ILE A 79 -0.94 -2.17 16.34
C ILE A 79 -1.06 -3.47 17.11
N ILE A 80 -2.00 -3.54 18.04
CA ILE A 80 -2.32 -4.77 18.75
C ILE A 80 -3.67 -5.27 18.25
N TYR A 81 -3.70 -6.47 17.68
CA TYR A 81 -4.91 -7.14 17.21
C TYR A 81 -4.95 -8.58 17.71
N LYS A 82 -6.01 -8.98 18.42
CA LYS A 82 -6.20 -10.36 18.92
C LYS A 82 -4.94 -10.96 19.60
N ASN A 83 -4.34 -10.22 20.52
CA ASN A 83 -3.10 -10.57 21.23
C ASN A 83 -1.83 -10.68 20.37
N LYS A 84 -1.89 -10.31 19.08
CA LYS A 84 -0.72 -10.11 18.24
C LYS A 84 -0.34 -8.63 18.23
N SER A 85 0.94 -8.35 18.44
CA SER A 85 1.48 -7.00 18.26
C SER A 85 2.25 -6.92 16.96
N PHE A 86 1.95 -5.87 16.18
CA PHE A 86 2.59 -5.53 14.92
C PHE A 86 3.21 -4.15 15.09
N GLY A 87 4.54 -4.08 15.14
CA GLY A 87 5.26 -2.83 15.42
C GLY A 87 6.29 -2.48 14.37
N ASN A 88 6.63 -1.20 14.27
CA ASN A 88 7.63 -0.67 13.37
C ASN A 88 8.93 -0.38 14.14
N ILE A 89 10.03 -1.09 13.84
CA ILE A 89 11.36 -0.66 14.31
C ILE A 89 12.05 0.03 13.15
N TYR A 90 12.13 1.37 13.23
CA TYR A 90 12.98 2.16 12.33
C TYR A 90 14.44 1.85 12.63
N SER A 91 15.11 1.10 11.75
CA SER A 91 16.57 1.00 11.76
C SER A 91 17.14 2.21 11.03
N TYR A 92 17.77 3.13 11.77
CA TYR A 92 18.44 4.30 11.20
C TYR A 92 19.61 3.95 10.27
N GLU A 93 20.08 2.71 10.30
CA GLU A 93 21.28 2.27 9.57
C GLU A 93 21.00 1.73 8.17
N THR A 94 19.78 1.27 7.86
CA THR A 94 19.57 0.44 6.66
C THR A 94 18.45 0.87 5.73
N GLU A 95 17.75 1.99 5.98
CA GLU A 95 16.58 2.42 5.17
C GLU A 95 15.43 1.38 5.11
N TYR A 96 15.54 0.26 5.83
CA TYR A 96 14.56 -0.81 5.88
C TYR A 96 13.67 -0.70 7.14
N ILE A 97 12.37 -0.89 6.92
CA ILE A 97 11.37 -1.09 7.97
C ILE A 97 11.37 -2.57 8.35
N TYR A 98 11.73 -2.88 9.60
CA TYR A 98 11.59 -4.22 10.16
C TYR A 98 10.26 -4.32 10.91
N ILE A 99 9.39 -5.22 10.46
CA ILE A 99 8.09 -5.48 11.09
C ILE A 99 8.23 -6.73 11.93
N TYR A 100 8.08 -6.58 13.24
CA TYR A 100 8.05 -7.70 14.16
C TYR A 100 6.61 -8.10 14.45
N ILE A 101 6.32 -9.39 14.32
CA ILE A 101 5.07 -10.00 14.78
C ILE A 101 5.39 -10.68 16.10
N TYR A 102 4.93 -10.11 17.20
CA TYR A 102 4.99 -10.77 18.51
C TYR A 102 3.66 -11.49 18.76
N ILE A 103 3.74 -12.79 19.06
CA ILE A 103 2.61 -13.61 19.50
C ILE A 103 2.77 -13.77 21.01
N TYR A 104 1.85 -13.22 21.79
CA TYR A 104 1.79 -13.37 23.25
C TYR A 104 0.84 -14.49 23.67
#